data_AF-A0A7X6NW04-F1
#
_entry.id   AF-A0A7X6NW04-F1
#
_cell.length_a   1.000
_cell.length_b   1.000
_cell.length_c   1.000
_cell.angle_alpha   90.00
_cell.angle_beta   90.00
_cell.angle_gamma   90.00
#
_symmetry.space_group_name_H-M   'P 1'
#
loop_
_entity.id
_entity.type
_entity.pdbx_description
1 polymer ?
#
loop_
_entity_poly.entity_id
_entity_poly.type
_entity_poly.pdbx_seq_one_letter_code
_entity_poly.pdbx_strand_id
1 'polypeptide(L)'
;MPLDSDGFLRRECPHCRQQFKWHNGPANEAAESQSRPPAYSCPLCGQPAADDSWNTPEQIELFERAAMPVALEAVQDELESMFRGMKGFTYKRGRDEVAEPAEPIVEPDDMTIVTSPCHDFEPVKVPDDHTGTLYCLICGSAFAV
;
A
#
# COMPACT_ATOMS: atom_id res chain seq x y z
N MET A 1 8.73 1.56 -2.87
CA MET A 1 8.05 2.20 -1.73
C MET A 1 9.07 2.46 -0.65
N PRO A 2 9.23 3.71 -0.17
CA PRO A 2 10.12 3.99 0.95
C PRO A 2 9.64 3.29 2.21
N LEU A 3 10.59 2.88 3.03
CA LEU A 3 10.38 2.40 4.39
C LEU A 3 10.96 3.45 5.34
N ASP A 4 10.47 3.44 6.57
CA ASP A 4 11.06 4.24 7.64
C ASP A 4 12.34 3.60 8.20
N SER A 5 12.99 4.24 9.18
CA SER A 5 14.28 3.75 9.69
C SER A 5 14.21 2.37 10.34
N ASP A 6 13.02 1.94 10.75
CA ASP A 6 12.77 0.66 11.41
C ASP A 6 12.15 -0.38 10.45
N GLY A 7 12.08 -0.09 9.15
CA GLY A 7 11.57 -1.02 8.14
C GLY A 7 10.04 -1.06 8.02
N PHE A 8 9.33 -0.07 8.57
CA PHE A 8 7.89 0.02 8.46
C PHE A 8 7.46 0.78 7.20
N LEU A 9 6.41 0.28 6.58
CA LEU A 9 5.74 0.91 5.44
C LEU A 9 4.46 1.59 5.91
N ARG A 10 4.28 2.86 5.53
CA ARG A 10 3.04 3.60 5.80
C ARG A 10 1.86 3.03 5.04
N ARG A 11 0.73 2.92 5.74
CA ARG A 11 -0.54 2.37 5.27
C ARG A 11 -1.68 3.29 5.70
N GLU A 12 -2.77 3.30 4.93
CA GLU A 12 -3.99 4.02 5.26
C GLU A 12 -5.15 3.03 5.38
N CYS A 13 -5.97 3.19 6.42
CA CYS A 13 -7.19 2.39 6.54
C CYS A 13 -8.28 2.86 5.56
N PRO A 14 -8.89 1.97 4.77
CA PRO A 14 -9.96 2.37 3.84
C PRO A 14 -11.24 2.83 4.54
N HIS A 15 -11.42 2.50 5.83
CA HIS A 15 -12.62 2.80 6.60
C HIS A 15 -12.52 4.12 7.37
N CYS A 16 -11.44 4.33 8.12
CA CYS A 16 -11.28 5.53 8.94
C CYS A 16 -10.32 6.57 8.34
N ARG A 17 -9.64 6.25 7.22
CA ARG A 17 -8.66 7.10 6.53
C ARG A 17 -7.48 7.56 7.40
N GLN A 18 -7.31 6.95 8.57
CA GLN A 18 -6.15 7.21 9.41
C GLN A 18 -4.97 6.36 8.93
N GLN A 19 -3.79 6.91 9.11
CA GLN A 19 -2.54 6.28 8.73
C GLN A 19 -1.86 5.65 9.94
N PHE A 20 -1.23 4.52 9.68
CA PHE A 20 -0.36 3.80 10.60
C PHE A 20 0.78 3.22 9.77
N LYS A 21 1.79 2.63 10.40
CA LYS A 21 2.80 1.87 9.66
C LYS A 21 2.82 0.42 10.07
N TRP A 22 3.08 -0.40 9.07
CA TRP A 22 3.14 -1.85 9.16
C TRP A 22 4.50 -2.30 8.66
N HIS A 23 5.18 -3.13 9.45
CA HIS A 23 6.46 -3.70 9.10
C HIS A 23 6.43 -4.38 7.72
N ASN A 24 7.47 -4.14 6.91
CA ASN A 24 7.58 -4.74 5.59
C ASN A 24 8.31 -6.09 5.66
N GLY A 25 7.54 -7.17 5.78
CA GLY A 25 8.04 -8.53 6.02
C GLY A 25 7.95 -8.92 7.49
N PRO A 26 8.57 -10.04 7.90
CA PRO A 26 8.58 -10.46 9.31
C PRO A 26 9.26 -9.40 10.19
N ALA A 27 8.58 -8.96 11.26
CA ALA A 27 9.14 -7.96 12.17
C ALA A 27 10.21 -8.51 13.12
N ASN A 28 10.29 -9.84 13.27
CA ASN A 28 11.24 -10.55 14.13
C ASN A 28 11.24 -12.05 13.77
N GLU A 29 12.14 -12.82 14.39
CA GLU A 29 12.26 -14.27 14.20
C GLU A 29 10.96 -15.02 14.50
N ALA A 30 10.16 -14.58 15.48
CA ALA A 30 8.90 -15.24 15.80
C ALA A 30 7.88 -15.08 14.66
N ALA A 31 7.84 -13.90 14.02
CA ALA A 31 6.95 -13.61 12.88
C ALA A 31 7.27 -14.48 11.65
N GLU A 32 8.54 -14.88 11.44
CA GLU A 32 8.93 -15.74 10.32
C GLU A 32 8.21 -17.10 10.32
N SER A 33 7.84 -17.58 11.50
CA SER A 33 7.18 -18.88 11.69
C SER A 33 5.64 -18.81 11.61
N GLN A 34 5.06 -17.61 11.51
CA GLN A 34 3.61 -17.42 11.55
C GLN A 34 2.99 -17.55 10.16
N SER A 35 1.82 -18.18 10.11
CA SER A 35 1.03 -18.19 8.89
C SER A 35 0.35 -16.84 8.68
N ARG A 36 0.19 -16.45 7.41
CA ARG A 36 -0.51 -15.23 7.06
C ARG A 36 -1.99 -15.34 7.45
N PRO A 37 -2.58 -14.38 8.19
CA PRO A 37 -4.01 -14.39 8.46
C PRO A 37 -4.81 -14.12 7.16
N PRO A 38 -6.09 -14.55 7.10
CA PRO A 38 -6.93 -14.33 5.92
C PRO A 38 -7.34 -12.87 5.72
N ALA A 39 -7.31 -12.06 6.78
CA ALA A 39 -7.59 -10.64 6.77
C ALA A 39 -6.80 -9.96 7.89
N TYR A 40 -6.66 -8.64 7.76
CA TYR A 40 -6.03 -7.78 8.76
C TYR A 40 -7.02 -6.73 9.24
N SER A 41 -6.80 -6.21 10.44
CA SER A 41 -7.65 -5.22 11.09
C SER A 41 -6.92 -3.90 11.28
N CYS A 42 -7.60 -2.77 11.11
CA CYS A 42 -6.99 -1.47 11.30
C CYS A 42 -6.59 -1.28 12.77
N PRO A 43 -5.32 -0.92 13.08
CA PRO A 43 -4.91 -0.71 14.47
C PRO A 43 -5.61 0.45 15.18
N LEU A 44 -6.19 1.38 14.44
CA LEU A 44 -6.80 2.60 14.97
C LEU A 44 -8.32 2.53 15.12
N CYS A 45 -9.01 1.70 14.31
CA CYS A 45 -10.48 1.58 14.34
C CYS A 45 -11.03 0.16 14.43
N GLY A 46 -10.17 -0.86 14.36
CA GLY A 46 -10.53 -2.27 14.48
C GLY A 46 -11.27 -2.87 13.29
N GLN A 47 -11.60 -2.09 12.26
CA GLN A 47 -12.30 -2.61 11.08
C GLN A 47 -11.38 -3.49 10.21
N PRO A 48 -11.86 -4.67 9.76
CA PRO A 48 -11.08 -5.51 8.87
C PRO A 48 -11.08 -4.98 7.44
N ALA A 49 -10.00 -5.22 6.71
CA ALA A 49 -9.95 -4.98 5.27
C ALA A 49 -9.11 -6.06 4.56
N ALA A 50 -9.28 -6.14 3.24
CA ALA A 50 -8.46 -7.01 2.42
C ALA A 50 -7.00 -6.52 2.42
N ASP A 51 -6.08 -7.46 2.20
CA ASP A 51 -4.64 -7.24 2.28
C ASP A 51 -4.09 -6.19 1.29
N ASP A 52 -4.78 -5.97 0.18
CA ASP A 52 -4.44 -4.98 -0.85
C ASP A 52 -5.09 -3.60 -0.63
N SER A 53 -5.89 -3.43 0.43
CA SER A 53 -6.73 -2.25 0.64
C SER A 53 -6.07 -1.15 1.49
N TRP A 54 -4.77 -1.28 1.79
CA TRP A 54 -4.08 -0.45 2.78
C TRP A 54 -3.16 0.63 2.18
N ASN A 55 -3.18 0.83 0.88
CA ASN A 55 -2.34 1.84 0.23
C ASN A 55 -2.85 3.24 0.53
N THR A 56 -1.93 4.19 0.78
CA THR A 56 -2.31 5.61 0.88
C THR A 56 -2.63 6.17 -0.52
N PRO A 57 -3.35 7.30 -0.62
CA PRO A 57 -3.62 7.95 -1.91
C PRO A 57 -2.35 8.24 -2.72
N GLU A 58 -1.28 8.69 -2.07
CA GLU A 58 0.01 8.99 -2.72
C GLU A 58 0.67 7.73 -3.27
N GLN A 59 0.52 6.59 -2.57
CA GLN A 59 1.02 5.30 -3.04
C GLN A 59 0.24 4.82 -4.27
N ILE A 60 -1.08 4.98 -4.26
CA ILE A 60 -1.95 4.65 -5.40
C ILE A 60 -1.55 5.49 -6.61
N GLU A 61 -1.39 6.81 -6.43
CA GLU A 61 -0.97 7.72 -7.51
C GLU A 61 0.40 7.34 -8.09
N LEU A 62 1.36 6.98 -7.22
CA LEU A 62 2.68 6.51 -7.67
C LEU A 62 2.56 5.22 -8.49
N PHE A 63 1.75 4.25 -8.05
CA PHE A 63 1.53 3.01 -8.78
C PHE A 63 0.82 3.25 -10.12
N GLU A 64 -0.19 4.09 -10.14
CA GLU A 64 -0.91 4.46 -11.36
C GLU A 64 0.02 5.14 -12.37
N ARG A 65 0.85 6.10 -11.94
CA ARG A 65 1.84 6.74 -12.81
C ARG A 65 2.89 5.76 -13.33
N ALA A 66 3.31 4.80 -12.52
CA ALA A 66 4.25 3.77 -12.95
C ALA A 66 3.62 2.77 -13.93
N ALA A 67 2.33 2.44 -13.76
CA ALA A 67 1.62 1.45 -14.57
C ALA A 67 1.03 2.02 -15.87
N MET A 68 0.64 3.29 -15.88
CA MET A 68 -0.06 3.92 -17.01
C MET A 68 0.69 3.83 -18.34
N PRO A 69 2.02 4.10 -18.42
CA PRO A 69 2.76 3.97 -19.68
C PRO A 69 2.71 2.56 -20.25
N VAL A 70 2.83 1.54 -19.38
CA VAL A 70 2.76 0.13 -19.78
C VAL A 70 1.36 -0.23 -20.29
N ALA A 71 0.32 0.26 -19.61
CA ALA A 71 -1.06 0.06 -20.04
C ALA A 71 -1.35 0.74 -21.39
N LEU A 72 -0.89 1.98 -21.58
CA LEU A 72 -1.04 2.71 -22.83
C LEU A 72 -0.31 2.02 -23.99
N GLU A 73 0.91 1.52 -23.75
CA GLU A 73 1.67 0.75 -24.73
C GLU A 73 0.90 -0.50 -25.18
N ALA A 74 0.36 -1.29 -24.24
CA ALA A 74 -0.45 -2.47 -24.56
C ALA A 74 -1.71 -2.11 -25.38
N VAL A 75 -2.39 -1.01 -25.05
CA VAL A 75 -3.55 -0.53 -25.81
C VAL A 75 -3.15 -0.12 -27.24
N GLN A 76 -2.03 0.59 -27.38
CA GLN A 76 -1.54 1.04 -28.69
C GLN A 76 -1.16 -0.16 -29.58
N ASP A 77 -0.56 -1.20 -29.01
CA ASP A 77 -0.20 -2.44 -29.71
C ASP A 77 -1.43 -3.19 -30.21
N GLU A 78 -2.47 -3.31 -29.38
CA GLU A 78 -3.74 -3.93 -29.76
C GLU A 78 -4.45 -3.14 -30.88
N LEU A 79 -4.52 -1.80 -30.78
CA LEU A 79 -5.09 -0.97 -31.83
C LEU A 79 -4.32 -1.12 -33.15
N GLU A 80 -2.98 -1.12 -33.11
CA GLU A 80 -2.18 -1.34 -34.30
C GLU A 80 -2.46 -2.71 -34.93
N SER A 81 -2.53 -3.76 -34.11
CA SER A 81 -2.85 -5.13 -34.54
C SER A 81 -4.22 -5.19 -35.22
N MET A 82 -5.25 -4.60 -34.61
CA MET A 82 -6.62 -4.60 -35.16
C MET A 82 -6.71 -3.89 -36.51
N PHE A 83 -5.97 -2.79 -36.70
CA PHE A 83 -6.01 -2.01 -37.94
C PHE A 83 -5.00 -2.48 -39.00
N ARG A 84 -4.12 -3.43 -38.66
CA ARG A 84 -3.15 -4.00 -39.58
C ARG A 84 -3.85 -4.77 -40.71
N GLY A 85 -3.77 -4.22 -41.93
CA GLY A 85 -4.34 -4.85 -43.13
C GLY A 85 -5.75 -4.35 -43.51
N MET A 86 -6.32 -3.40 -42.76
CA MET A 86 -7.59 -2.78 -43.15
C MET A 86 -7.40 -1.82 -44.33
N LYS A 87 -7.88 -2.19 -45.51
CA LYS A 87 -7.74 -1.37 -46.73
C LYS A 87 -8.38 0.01 -46.55
N GLY A 88 -7.63 1.05 -46.89
CA GLY A 88 -8.09 2.44 -46.81
C GLY A 88 -7.94 3.09 -45.43
N PHE A 89 -7.38 2.38 -44.45
CA PHE A 89 -7.13 2.91 -43.11
C PHE A 89 -5.64 2.82 -42.76
N THR A 90 -5.11 3.82 -42.08
CA THR A 90 -3.73 3.83 -41.57
C THR A 90 -3.75 4.33 -40.14
N TYR A 91 -3.54 3.42 -39.18
CA TYR A 91 -3.34 3.78 -37.80
C TYR A 91 -1.93 4.36 -37.63
N LYS A 92 -1.83 5.46 -36.88
CA LYS A 92 -0.55 6.01 -36.44
C LYS A 92 -0.55 6.02 -34.93
N ARG A 93 0.47 5.40 -34.34
CA ARG A 93 0.70 5.44 -32.91
C ARG A 93 0.87 6.89 -32.45
N GLY A 94 0.20 7.24 -31.35
CA GLY A 94 0.44 8.51 -30.67
C GLY A 94 1.89 8.53 -30.15
N ARG A 95 2.52 9.70 -30.12
CA ARG A 95 3.72 9.87 -29.29
C ARG A 95 3.23 10.13 -27.88
N ASP A 96 3.57 9.23 -26.97
CA ASP A 96 3.32 9.47 -25.56
C ASP A 96 4.23 10.62 -25.10
N GLU A 97 3.63 11.61 -24.45
CA GLU A 97 4.40 12.59 -23.70
C GLU A 97 5.07 11.85 -22.54
N VAL A 98 6.38 12.04 -22.40
CA VAL A 98 7.11 11.49 -21.25
C VAL A 98 6.53 12.17 -20.02
N ALA A 99 5.75 11.42 -19.24
CA ALA A 99 5.25 11.90 -17.96
C ALA A 99 6.45 12.34 -17.11
N GLU A 100 6.34 13.51 -16.48
CA GLU A 100 7.37 13.94 -15.55
C GLU A 100 7.54 12.89 -14.44
N PRO A 101 8.79 12.64 -13.99
CA PRO A 101 9.02 11.72 -12.89
C PRO A 101 8.18 12.15 -11.68
N ALA A 102 7.42 11.22 -11.10
CA ALA A 102 6.69 11.51 -9.87
C ALA A 102 7.68 11.97 -8.79
N GLU A 103 7.29 12.97 -8.00
CA GLU A 103 8.06 13.31 -6.81
C GLU A 103 8.21 12.05 -5.93
N PRO A 104 9.41 11.76 -5.45
CA PRO A 104 9.63 10.58 -4.62
C PRO A 104 8.86 10.75 -3.32
N ILE A 105 8.07 9.73 -2.96
CA ILE A 105 7.48 9.63 -1.63
C ILE A 105 8.61 9.56 -0.62
N VAL A 106 8.52 10.36 0.44
CA VAL A 106 9.43 10.34 1.59
C VAL A 106 8.70 9.73 2.78
N GLU A 107 9.37 8.82 3.49
CA GLU A 107 8.81 8.19 4.69
C GLU A 107 9.50 8.76 5.94
N PRO A 108 8.84 9.62 6.73
CA PRO A 108 9.40 10.21 7.95
C PRO A 108 9.27 9.28 9.16
N ASP A 109 10.16 9.38 10.14
CA ASP A 109 10.04 8.68 11.44
C ASP A 109 9.17 9.49 12.42
N ASP A 110 7.86 9.49 12.21
CA ASP A 110 6.85 10.34 12.86
C ASP A 110 5.78 9.55 13.66
N MET A 111 6.04 8.29 13.97
CA MET A 111 5.09 7.41 14.65
C MET A 111 5.80 6.48 15.63
N THR A 112 5.10 6.14 16.71
CA THR A 112 5.62 5.30 17.80
C THR A 112 5.25 3.83 17.60
N ILE A 113 6.21 2.94 17.86
CA ILE A 113 6.00 1.48 17.82
C ILE A 113 5.13 1.05 19.00
N VAL A 114 4.09 0.28 18.71
CA VAL A 114 3.20 -0.34 19.69
C VAL A 114 3.00 -1.80 19.37
N THR A 115 2.93 -2.61 20.42
CA THR A 115 2.80 -4.06 20.34
C THR A 115 1.49 -4.52 20.96
N SER A 116 0.72 -5.34 20.22
CA SER A 116 -0.52 -5.90 20.74
C SER A 116 -0.24 -7.06 21.73
N PRO A 117 -0.99 -7.21 22.84
CA PRO A 117 -0.74 -8.30 23.80
C PRO A 117 -1.01 -9.71 23.27
N CYS A 118 -1.82 -9.84 22.22
CA CYS A 118 -2.23 -11.14 21.67
C CYS A 118 -1.37 -11.62 20.50
N HIS A 119 -0.74 -10.71 19.76
CA HIS A 119 0.13 -11.00 18.62
C HIS A 119 1.28 -9.99 18.67
N ASP A 120 2.19 -10.21 19.61
CA ASP A 120 3.31 -9.31 19.89
C ASP A 120 4.42 -9.37 18.83
N PHE A 121 4.46 -10.47 18.08
CA PHE A 121 5.36 -10.67 16.95
C PHE A 121 5.08 -9.72 15.77
N GLU A 122 3.91 -9.07 15.72
CA GLU A 122 3.53 -8.14 14.66
C GLU A 122 3.27 -6.72 15.22
N PRO A 123 4.33 -5.98 15.60
CA PRO A 123 4.20 -4.60 16.03
C PRO A 123 3.74 -3.70 14.87
N VAL A 124 3.13 -2.58 15.22
CA VAL A 124 2.74 -1.51 14.29
C VAL A 124 3.25 -0.17 14.80
N LYS A 125 3.37 0.82 13.91
CA LYS A 125 3.57 2.21 14.35
C LYS A 125 2.27 2.99 14.22
N VAL A 126 1.93 3.78 15.24
CA VAL A 126 0.73 4.62 15.27
C VAL A 126 1.10 6.09 15.52
N PRO A 127 0.25 7.06 15.16
CA PRO A 127 0.52 8.47 15.43
C PRO A 127 0.87 8.73 16.91
N ASP A 128 1.89 9.56 17.15
CA ASP A 128 2.40 9.87 18.50
C ASP A 128 1.34 10.55 19.39
N ASP A 129 0.35 11.20 18.79
CA ASP A 129 -0.75 11.89 19.46
C ASP A 129 -2.01 11.01 19.61
N HIS A 130 -1.97 9.73 19.23
CA HIS A 130 -3.10 8.84 19.38
C HIS A 130 -3.39 8.51 20.85
N THR A 131 -4.55 8.94 21.36
CA THR A 131 -4.97 8.71 22.76
C THR A 131 -6.10 7.68 22.91
N GLY A 132 -6.46 6.97 21.84
CA GLY A 132 -7.60 6.06 21.80
C GLY A 132 -7.25 4.59 22.06
N THR A 133 -8.29 3.76 22.11
CA THR A 133 -8.15 2.30 22.03
C THR A 133 -7.39 1.92 20.75
N LEU A 134 -6.49 0.95 20.87
CA LEU A 134 -5.82 0.33 19.74
C LEU A 134 -6.37 -1.07 19.50
N TYR A 135 -6.13 -1.59 18.31
CA TYR A 135 -6.63 -2.89 17.88
C TYR A 135 -5.49 -3.71 17.29
N CYS A 136 -5.47 -5.01 17.58
CA CYS A 136 -4.46 -5.89 17.03
C CYS A 136 -4.61 -5.98 15.51
N LEU A 137 -3.52 -5.77 14.77
CA LEU A 137 -3.49 -5.88 13.31
C LEU A 137 -3.94 -7.26 12.80
N ILE A 138 -3.62 -8.32 13.55
CA ILE A 138 -3.89 -9.72 13.16
C ILE A 138 -5.34 -10.14 13.47
N CYS A 139 -5.82 -9.92 14.69
CA CYS A 139 -7.12 -10.45 15.12
C CYS A 139 -8.20 -9.39 15.41
N GLY A 140 -7.85 -8.11 15.39
CA GLY A 140 -8.79 -7.01 15.67
C GLY A 140 -9.19 -6.85 17.14
N SER A 141 -8.61 -7.62 18.08
CA SER A 141 -8.87 -7.45 19.51
C SER A 141 -8.42 -6.08 19.99
N ALA A 142 -9.31 -5.39 20.71
CA ALA A 142 -9.02 -4.11 21.34
C ALA A 142 -8.01 -4.25 22.50
N PHE A 143 -7.12 -3.28 22.64
CA PHE A 143 -6.19 -3.16 23.75
C PHE A 143 -5.88 -1.69 24.08
N ALA A 144 -5.31 -1.47 25.26
CA ALA A 144 -4.79 -0.18 25.70
C ALA A 144 -3.28 -0.29 25.90
N VAL A 145 -2.57 0.82 25.69
CA VAL A 145 -1.12 0.96 25.89
C VAL A 145 -0.86 1.72 27.18
#